data_AF-A0A3D2JLR6-F1
#
_entry.id   AF-A0A3D2JLR6-F1
#
_cell.length_a   1.000
_cell.length_b   1.000
_cell.length_c   1.000
_cell.angle_alpha   90.00
_cell.angle_beta   90.00
_cell.angle_gamma   90.00
#
_symmetry.space_group_name_H-M   'P 1'
#
loop_
_entity.id
_entity.type
_entity.pdbx_description
1 polymer ?
#
loop_
_entity_poly.entity_id
_entity_poly.type
_entity_poly.pdbx_seq_one_letter_code
_entity_poly.pdbx_strand_id
1 'polypeptide(L)' 'MNILKPELQWEGAEEPLKPSERGLVHEAVNQLRDPALLRDYDKTYLLYSVAGETGIAIAEGKY' A
#
# COMPACT_ATOMS: atom_id res chain seq x y z
N MET A 1 6.23 13.95 -10.50
CA MET A 1 6.62 12.89 -9.55
C MET A 1 5.35 12.12 -9.24
N ASN A 2 5.15 10.95 -9.86
CA ASN A 2 3.91 10.19 -9.70
C ASN A 2 4.11 9.23 -8.53
N ILE A 3 3.32 9.42 -7.47
CA ILE A 3 3.26 8.51 -6.33
C ILE A 3 2.24 7.43 -6.70
N LEU A 4 2.58 6.16 -6.50
CA LEU A 4 1.66 5.04 -6.69
C LEU A 4 0.42 5.25 -5.81
N LYS A 5 -0.76 4.99 -6.37
CA LYS A 5 -2.03 5.09 -5.64
C LYS A 5 -2.80 3.77 -5.81
N PRO A 6 -3.51 3.33 -4.76
CA PRO A 6 -4.48 2.25 -4.92
C PRO A 6 -5.58 2.70 -5.90
N GLU A 7 -5.96 1.82 -6.81
CA GLU A 7 -6.96 2.05 -7.85
C GLU A 7 -8.16 1.11 -7.72
N LEU A 8 -7.97 -0.03 -7.06
CA LEU A 8 -8.95 -1.09 -6.98
C LEU A 8 -9.67 -1.08 -5.63
N GLN A 9 -10.94 -1.44 -5.64
CA GLN A 9 -11.79 -1.43 -4.43
C GLN A 9 -11.19 -2.27 -3.29
N TRP A 10 -10.62 -3.44 -3.62
CA TRP A 10 -10.00 -4.33 -2.64
C TRP A 10 -8.71 -3.75 -2.03
N GLU A 11 -8.16 -2.68 -2.61
CA GLU A 11 -7.02 -1.97 -2.03
C GLU A 11 -7.43 -0.96 -0.95
N GLY A 12 -8.73 -0.68 -0.82
CA GLY A 12 -9.27 0.40 -0.01
C GLY A 12 -9.31 1.74 -0.76
N ALA A 13 -9.24 1.73 -2.10
CA ALA A 13 -9.18 2.95 -2.91
C ALA A 13 -10.40 3.87 -2.77
N GLU A 14 -11.57 3.31 -2.44
CA GLU A 14 -12.82 4.07 -2.24
C GLU A 14 -12.89 4.76 -0.86
N GLU A 15 -12.02 4.37 0.07
CA GLU A 15 -11.99 4.94 1.41
C GLU A 15 -11.29 6.31 1.43
N PRO A 16 -11.60 7.18 2.42
CA PRO A 16 -10.95 8.47 2.54
C PRO A 16 -9.43 8.35 2.70
N LEU A 17 -8.68 9.05 1.85
CA LEU A 17 -7.22 9.15 1.98
C LEU A 17 -6.87 9.90 3.26
N LYS A 18 -6.33 9.18 4.25
CA LYS A 18 -5.92 9.71 5.55
C LYS A 18 -4.45 9.34 5.82
N PRO A 19 -3.74 10.12 6.65
CA PRO A 19 -2.44 9.69 7.16
C PRO A 19 -2.54 8.31 7.82
N SER A 20 -1.50 7.50 7.65
CA SER A 20 -1.39 6.21 8.33
C SER A 20 -1.06 6.41 9.82
N GLU A 21 -1.79 5.72 10.69
CA GLU A 21 -1.57 5.74 12.14
C GLU A 21 -1.01 4.39 12.62
N ARG A 22 -0.11 4.44 13.62
CA ARG A 22 0.40 3.23 14.27
C ARG A 22 -0.70 2.60 15.13
N GLY A 23 -0.87 1.29 15.01
CA GLY A 23 -1.89 0.54 15.73
C GLY A 23 -2.67 -0.36 14.79
N LEU A 24 -3.54 -1.23 15.31
CA LEU A 24 -4.36 -2.12 14.50
C LEU A 24 -5.50 -1.33 13.83
N VAL A 25 -5.89 -1.77 12.63
CA VAL A 25 -7.07 -1.26 11.92
C VAL A 25 -7.96 -2.44 11.54
N HIS A 26 -9.24 -2.37 11.91
CA HIS A 26 -10.22 -3.43 11.64
C HIS A 26 -11.15 -3.12 10.45
N GLU A 27 -11.07 -1.91 9.93
CA GLU A 27 -11.87 -1.43 8.79
C GLU A 27 -10.99 -1.28 7.54
N ALA A 28 -11.62 -1.22 6.37
CA ALA A 28 -10.90 -0.86 5.15
C ALA A 28 -10.44 0.60 5.26
N VAL A 29 -9.18 0.86 4.89
CA VAL A 29 -8.63 2.22 4.88
C VAL A 29 -7.74 2.46 3.67
N ASN A 30 -7.75 3.69 3.17
CA ASN A 30 -6.86 4.17 2.11
C ASN A 30 -5.58 4.75 2.75
N GLN A 31 -4.68 3.87 3.20
CA GLN A 31 -3.46 4.20 3.92
C GLN A 31 -2.30 3.29 3.48
N LEU A 32 -1.07 3.82 3.47
CA LEU A 32 0.13 2.98 3.34
C LEU A 32 0.43 2.34 4.71
N ARG A 33 0.42 1.00 4.76
CA ARG A 33 0.64 0.23 5.99
C ARG A 33 1.65 -0.90 5.77
N ASP A 34 2.43 -1.17 6.81
CA ASP A 34 3.52 -2.16 6.85
C ASP A 34 4.42 -2.21 5.60
N PRO A 35 4.95 -1.07 5.12
CA PRO A 35 5.73 -1.05 3.89
C PRO A 35 7.07 -1.78 4.05
N ALA A 36 7.42 -2.59 3.05
CA ALA A 36 8.72 -3.25 2.94
C ALA A 36 9.27 -3.12 1.52
N LEU A 37 10.55 -2.80 1.40
CA LEU A 37 11.23 -2.76 0.11
C LEU A 37 11.91 -4.11 -0.17
N LEU A 38 11.69 -4.65 -1.36
CA LEU A 38 12.42 -5.78 -1.92
C LEU A 38 13.21 -5.30 -3.13
N ARG A 39 14.50 -5.60 -3.16
CA ARG A 39 15.36 -5.31 -4.30
C ARG A 39 15.79 -6.61 -4.95
N ASP A 40 15.51 -6.75 -6.23
CA ASP A 40 15.87 -7.91 -7.04
C ASP A 40 16.58 -7.41 -8.31
N TYR A 41 17.90 -7.57 -8.36
CA TYR A 41 18.77 -7.01 -9.40
C TYR A 41 18.54 -5.50 -9.65
N ASP A 42 18.01 -5.18 -10.82
CA ASP A 42 17.71 -3.84 -11.32
C ASP A 42 16.28 -3.37 -10.97
N LYS A 43 15.48 -4.23 -10.32
CA LYS A 43 14.10 -3.95 -9.95
C LYS A 43 13.96 -3.68 -8.46
N THR A 44 13.13 -2.69 -8.14
CA THR A 44 12.73 -2.37 -6.77
C THR A 44 11.23 -2.58 -6.65
N TYR A 45 10.82 -3.32 -5.63
CA TYR A 45 9.44 -3.59 -5.31
C TYR A 45 9.08 -3.02 -3.94
N LEU A 46 7.87 -2.48 -3.81
CA LEU A 46 7.25 -2.14 -2.55
C LEU A 46 6.17 -3.18 -2.24
N LEU A 47 6.35 -3.89 -1.13
CA LEU A 47 5.31 -4.70 -0.52
C LEU A 47 4.61 -3.86 0.55
N TYR A 48 3.30 -4.00 0.68
CA TYR A 48 2.50 -3.24 1.64
C TYR A 48 1.17 -3.93 1.94
N SER A 49 0.59 -3.63 3.09
CA SER A 49 -0.75 -4.06 3.46
C SER A 49 -1.81 -3.18 2.78
N VAL A 50 -2.88 -3.79 2.28
CA VAL A 50 -3.99 -3.10 1.60
C VAL A 50 -5.27 -3.11 2.42
N ALA A 51 -6.14 -2.11 2.20
CA ALA A 51 -7.43 -1.94 2.88
C ALA A 51 -7.31 -2.23 4.39
N GLY A 52 -6.38 -1.55 5.06
CA GLY A 52 -5.94 -1.91 6.41
C GLY A 52 -4.90 -3.02 6.38
N GLU A 53 -5.19 -4.15 7.02
CA GLU A 53 -4.31 -5.32 7.13
C GLU A 53 -4.99 -6.57 6.54
N THR A 54 -5.86 -6.38 5.53
CA THR A 54 -6.71 -7.44 4.98
C THR A 54 -6.07 -8.23 3.83
N GLY A 55 -4.97 -7.71 3.26
CA GLY A 55 -4.21 -8.37 2.22
C GLY A 55 -2.82 -7.76 2.05
N ILE A 56 -1.98 -8.41 1.23
CA ILE A 56 -0.63 -7.95 0.88
C ILE A 56 -0.59 -7.68 -0.63
N ALA A 57 -0.13 -6.50 -1.02
CA ALA A 57 0.12 -6.12 -2.39
C ALA A 57 1.62 -5.90 -2.67
N ILE A 58 1.98 -5.90 -3.96
CA ILE A 58 3.32 -5.62 -4.45
C ILE A 58 3.23 -4.66 -5.63
N ALA A 59 4.07 -3.64 -5.65
CA ALA A 59 4.19 -2.70 -6.76
C ALA A 59 5.66 -2.53 -7.18
N GLU A 60 5.92 -2.54 -8.48
CA GLU A 60 7.24 -2.27 -9.04
C GLU A 60 7.47 -0.76 -9.14
N GLY A 61 8.58 -0.29 -8.55
CA GLY A 61 9.02 1.10 -8.68
C GLY A 61 9.57 1.34 -10.09
N LYS A 62 8.95 2.26 -10.84
CA LYS A 62 9.49 2.76 -12.10
C LYS A 62 10.32 4.00 -11.82
N TYR A 63 11.64 3.87 -11.94
CA TYR A 63 12.58 5.00 -11.90
C TYR A 63 12.57 5.74 -13.24
#